data_AF-C1MKL1-F1
#
_entry.id   AF-C1MKL1-F1
#
_cell.length_a   1.000
_cell.length_b   1.000
_cell.length_c   1.000
_cell.angle_alpha   90.00
_cell.angle_beta   90.00
_cell.angle_gamma   90.00
#
_symmetry.space_group_name_H-M   'P 1'
#
loop_
_entity.id
_entity.type
_entity.pdbx_description
1 polymer ?
#
loop_
_entity_poly.entity_id
_entity_poly.type
_entity_poly.pdbx_seq_one_letter_code
_entity_poly.pdbx_strand_id
1 'polypeptide(L)'
;MDFRTLLTFRHDLTSDNIFFSFVLRTLREAGDMTHLFSIIVLLLKINATKSCSGVSLKTQELYLLVFVTRYLDLFQSYISLYNSCMKFIFIVSSGCIIGYMRKHKVVSQTYDAEQDTFRVAFLVWPSFLLAAVINQKLSVMEILWTFSIYLESVAILPQLVLLQRTKNVDNLTSNYVFLLGSYRGLYLLNWIYRCLTEEGYRQWIVWISGLLQTAIYCDFFYYYLKSWRKNERLSLPS
;
A
#
# COMPACT_ATOMS: atom_id res chain seq x y z
N MET A 1 -45.10 -22.56 -0.37
CA MET A 1 -43.63 -22.75 -0.28
C MET A 1 -43.39 -23.79 0.81
N ASP A 2 -42.83 -24.95 0.46
CA ASP A 2 -42.66 -26.08 1.38
C ASP A 2 -41.47 -25.85 2.34
N PHE A 3 -41.55 -26.41 3.55
CA PHE A 3 -40.57 -26.22 4.63
C PHE A 3 -39.16 -26.72 4.25
N ARG A 4 -39.09 -27.77 3.41
CA ARG A 4 -37.82 -28.26 2.85
C ARG A 4 -37.18 -27.25 1.89
N THR A 5 -37.99 -26.57 1.07
CA THR A 5 -37.52 -25.53 0.15
C THR A 5 -37.01 -24.29 0.91
N LEU A 6 -37.64 -23.95 2.04
CA LEU A 6 -37.17 -22.89 2.93
C LEU A 6 -35.83 -23.23 3.61
N LEU A 7 -35.63 -24.49 3.99
CA LEU A 7 -34.38 -24.95 4.60
C LEU A 7 -33.22 -25.02 3.61
N THR A 8 -33.44 -25.51 2.38
CA THR A 8 -32.40 -25.47 1.33
C THR A 8 -32.10 -24.04 0.93
N PHE A 9 -33.11 -23.19 0.74
CA PHE A 9 -32.91 -21.77 0.42
C PHE A 9 -32.16 -21.02 1.54
N ARG A 10 -32.50 -21.28 2.81
CA ARG A 10 -31.79 -20.70 3.96
C ARG A 10 -30.36 -21.23 4.08
N HIS A 11 -30.14 -22.52 3.82
CA HIS A 11 -28.82 -23.16 3.84
C HIS A 11 -27.92 -22.60 2.73
N ASP A 12 -28.44 -22.49 1.50
CA ASP A 12 -27.74 -21.88 0.36
C ASP A 12 -27.39 -20.41 0.63
N LEU A 13 -28.35 -19.62 1.13
CA LEU A 13 -28.09 -18.23 1.57
C LEU A 13 -27.01 -18.16 2.66
N THR A 14 -27.00 -19.08 3.64
CA THR A 14 -25.94 -19.09 4.66
C THR A 14 -24.59 -19.58 4.14
N SER A 15 -24.56 -20.56 3.24
CA SER A 15 -23.34 -21.08 2.63
C SER A 15 -22.69 -20.05 1.70
N ASP A 16 -23.50 -19.38 0.89
CA ASP A 16 -23.06 -18.29 0.01
C ASP A 16 -22.55 -17.10 0.83
N ASN A 17 -23.21 -16.74 1.93
CA ASN A 17 -22.75 -15.68 2.84
C ASN A 17 -21.45 -16.05 3.58
N ILE A 18 -21.26 -17.32 3.96
CA ILE A 18 -20.04 -17.80 4.61
C ILE A 18 -18.87 -17.83 3.61
N PHE A 19 -19.10 -18.37 2.41
CA PHE A 19 -18.10 -18.41 1.34
C PHE A 19 -17.70 -17.00 0.91
N PHE A 20 -18.69 -16.11 0.72
CA PHE A 20 -18.48 -14.70 0.43
C PHE A 20 -17.61 -14.01 1.49
N SER A 21 -17.98 -14.15 2.77
CA SER A 21 -17.22 -13.59 3.90
C SER A 21 -15.81 -14.15 3.99
N PHE A 22 -15.63 -15.44 3.67
CA PHE A 22 -14.35 -16.11 3.64
C PHE A 22 -13.44 -15.58 2.52
N VAL A 23 -13.95 -15.42 1.31
CA VAL A 23 -13.19 -14.88 0.17
C VAL A 23 -12.73 -13.45 0.44
N LEU A 24 -13.63 -12.60 0.94
CA LEU A 24 -13.29 -11.22 1.31
C LEU A 24 -12.20 -11.14 2.37
N ARG A 25 -12.36 -11.95 3.42
CA ARG A 25 -11.38 -12.01 4.50
C ARG A 25 -10.02 -12.47 3.97
N THR A 26 -10.02 -13.49 3.13
CA THR A 26 -8.78 -14.07 2.56
C THR A 26 -8.04 -13.09 1.67
N LEU A 27 -8.74 -12.40 0.74
CA LEU A 27 -8.10 -11.43 -0.15
C LEU A 27 -7.54 -10.23 0.61
N ARG A 28 -8.28 -9.74 1.60
CA ARG A 28 -7.84 -8.65 2.47
C ARG A 28 -6.62 -9.06 3.31
N GLU A 29 -6.69 -10.20 3.99
CA GLU A 29 -5.59 -10.70 4.82
C GLU A 29 -4.34 -11.00 3.95
N ALA A 30 -4.52 -11.57 2.76
CA ALA A 30 -3.43 -11.78 1.80
C ALA A 30 -2.81 -10.45 1.36
N GLY A 31 -3.62 -9.41 1.11
CA GLY A 31 -3.13 -8.06 0.83
C GLY A 31 -2.31 -7.50 2.00
N ASP A 32 -2.85 -7.57 3.22
CA ASP A 32 -2.18 -7.09 4.43
C ASP A 32 -0.85 -7.82 4.69
N MET A 33 -0.83 -9.15 4.49
CA MET A 33 0.38 -9.96 4.62
C MET A 33 1.40 -9.65 3.52
N THR A 34 0.97 -9.43 2.28
CA THR A 34 1.86 -9.04 1.17
C THR A 34 2.50 -7.67 1.44
N HIS A 35 1.72 -6.73 1.97
CA HIS A 35 2.23 -5.42 2.36
C HIS A 35 3.24 -5.54 3.50
N LEU A 36 2.92 -6.30 4.56
CA LEU A 36 3.85 -6.56 5.66
C LEU A 36 5.13 -7.25 5.15
N PHE A 37 5.00 -8.22 4.25
CA PHE A 37 6.13 -8.91 3.65
C PHE A 37 7.03 -7.94 2.87
N SER A 38 6.46 -6.99 2.12
CA SER A 38 7.26 -5.95 1.43
C SER A 38 8.10 -5.11 2.39
N ILE A 39 7.56 -4.76 3.55
CA ILE A 39 8.26 -3.99 4.60
C ILE A 39 9.38 -4.82 5.23
N ILE A 40 9.11 -6.10 5.52
CA ILE A 40 10.11 -7.02 6.06
C ILE A 40 11.25 -7.21 5.04
N VAL A 41 10.95 -7.41 3.76
CA VAL A 41 11.96 -7.53 2.70
C VAL A 41 12.83 -6.27 2.64
N LEU A 42 12.24 -5.08 2.73
CA LEU A 42 12.99 -3.83 2.75
C LEU A 42 13.89 -3.72 3.99
N LEU A 43 13.38 -4.02 5.17
CA LEU A 43 14.16 -4.03 6.42
C LEU A 43 15.32 -5.03 6.35
N LEU A 44 15.08 -6.24 5.88
CA LEU A 44 16.09 -7.27 5.70
C LEU A 44 17.14 -6.84 4.66
N LYS A 45 16.72 -6.22 3.55
CA LYS A 45 17.64 -5.65 2.56
C LYS A 45 18.59 -4.65 3.21
N ILE A 46 18.07 -3.65 3.91
CA ILE A 46 18.90 -2.60 4.51
C ILE A 46 19.79 -3.19 5.60
N ASN A 47 19.28 -4.13 6.41
CA ASN A 47 20.08 -4.75 7.47
C ASN A 47 21.18 -5.68 6.95
N ALA A 48 20.91 -6.49 5.93
CA ALA A 48 21.85 -7.45 5.37
C ALA A 48 22.93 -6.77 4.51
N THR A 49 22.54 -5.80 3.68
CA THR A 49 23.47 -5.08 2.79
C THR A 49 24.14 -3.89 3.46
N LYS A 50 23.64 -3.46 4.62
CA LYS A 50 24.02 -2.21 5.30
C LYS A 50 23.96 -0.98 4.38
N SER A 51 23.08 -1.03 3.37
CA SER A 51 22.94 0.02 2.35
C SER A 51 21.47 0.33 2.06
N CYS A 52 21.17 1.63 1.95
CA CYS A 52 19.88 2.15 1.52
C CYS A 52 19.91 2.75 0.10
N SER A 53 20.98 2.50 -0.68
CA SER A 53 21.01 2.91 -2.09
C SER A 53 19.83 2.30 -2.86
N GLY A 54 19.26 3.10 -3.77
CA GLY A 54 18.05 2.78 -4.52
C GLY A 54 16.73 2.86 -3.74
N VAL A 55 16.72 3.25 -2.45
CA VAL A 55 15.50 3.41 -1.64
C VAL A 55 15.27 4.90 -1.34
N SER A 56 14.08 5.41 -1.71
CA SER A 56 13.69 6.80 -1.46
C SER A 56 13.26 6.96 0.00
N LEU A 57 13.97 7.84 0.72
CA LEU A 57 13.61 8.23 2.07
C LEU A 57 12.28 8.98 2.08
N LYS A 58 12.03 9.81 1.06
CA LYS A 58 10.81 10.59 0.89
C LYS A 58 9.57 9.71 0.78
N THR A 59 9.64 8.61 0.02
CA THR A 59 8.55 7.64 -0.04
C THR A 59 8.28 7.00 1.32
N GLN A 60 9.32 6.64 2.09
CA GLN A 60 9.12 6.08 3.44
C GLN A 60 8.44 7.08 4.38
N GLU A 61 8.83 8.35 4.33
CA GLU A 61 8.20 9.43 5.11
C GLU A 61 6.73 9.65 4.73
N LEU A 62 6.41 9.59 3.44
CA LEU A 62 5.03 9.67 2.96
C LEU A 62 4.19 8.47 3.43
N TYR A 63 4.73 7.25 3.39
CA TYR A 63 4.05 6.07 3.91
C TYR A 63 3.85 6.14 5.43
N LEU A 64 4.83 6.63 6.19
CA LEU A 64 4.65 6.88 7.62
C LEU A 64 3.51 7.88 7.87
N LEU A 65 3.46 8.98 7.11
CA LEU A 65 2.38 9.96 7.21
C LEU A 65 1.01 9.35 6.88
N VAL A 66 0.93 8.51 5.85
CA VAL A 66 -0.26 7.73 5.50
C VAL A 66 -0.71 6.86 6.68
N PHE A 67 0.19 6.05 7.26
CA PHE A 67 -0.19 5.15 8.35
C PHE A 67 -0.60 5.90 9.62
N VAL A 68 0.13 6.97 9.98
CA VAL A 68 -0.20 7.79 11.15
C VAL A 68 -1.58 8.41 10.99
N THR A 69 -1.88 9.02 9.83
CA THR A 69 -3.18 9.66 9.60
C THR A 69 -4.33 8.67 9.43
N ARG A 70 -4.07 7.50 8.84
CA ARG A 70 -5.08 6.45 8.63
C ARG A 70 -5.48 5.73 9.91
N TYR A 71 -4.53 5.53 10.82
CA TYR A 71 -4.70 4.68 12.00
C TYR A 71 -4.87 5.47 13.29
N LEU A 72 -5.26 6.75 13.22
CA LEU A 72 -5.63 7.54 14.40
C LEU A 72 -6.80 6.94 15.18
N ASP A 73 -7.64 6.15 14.51
CA ASP A 73 -8.73 5.39 15.12
C ASP A 73 -8.26 4.32 16.12
N LEU A 74 -6.96 3.97 16.14
CA LEU A 74 -6.35 3.02 17.08
C LEU A 74 -6.61 3.41 18.55
N PHE A 75 -6.71 4.71 18.84
CA PHE A 75 -6.96 5.22 20.20
C PHE A 75 -8.45 5.36 20.54
N GLN A 76 -9.34 5.18 19.56
CA GLN A 76 -10.78 5.47 19.72
C GLN A 76 -11.64 4.22 19.57
N SER A 77 -11.19 3.21 18.82
CA SER A 77 -12.01 2.05 18.48
C SER A 77 -11.18 0.77 18.48
N TYR A 78 -11.57 -0.17 19.33
CA TYR A 78 -11.03 -1.52 19.33
C TYR A 78 -11.91 -2.43 18.47
N ILE A 79 -11.38 -2.87 17.34
CA ILE A 79 -12.07 -3.81 16.43
C ILE A 79 -11.64 -5.24 16.76
N SER A 80 -10.34 -5.50 16.73
CA SER A 80 -9.76 -6.81 17.04
C SER A 80 -8.27 -6.69 17.39
N LEU A 81 -7.74 -7.74 18.03
CA LEU A 81 -6.31 -7.83 18.35
C LEU A 81 -5.45 -7.79 17.08
N TYR A 82 -5.82 -8.58 16.07
CA TYR A 82 -5.12 -8.60 14.77
C TYR A 82 -5.07 -7.21 14.13
N ASN A 83 -6.21 -6.50 14.06
CA ASN A 83 -6.26 -5.17 13.46
C ASN A 83 -5.37 -4.16 14.20
N SER A 84 -5.45 -4.16 15.54
CA SER A 84 -4.67 -3.26 16.39
C SER A 84 -3.17 -3.54 16.28
N CYS A 85 -2.77 -4.82 16.34
CA CYS A 85 -1.38 -5.25 16.18
C CYS A 85 -0.83 -4.89 14.79
N MET A 86 -1.59 -5.13 13.72
CA MET A 86 -1.15 -4.81 12.36
C MET A 86 -0.93 -3.31 12.17
N LYS A 87 -1.87 -2.47 12.62
CA LYS A 87 -1.73 -1.00 12.59
C LYS A 87 -0.47 -0.55 13.32
N PHE A 88 -0.22 -1.08 14.52
CA PHE A 88 0.96 -0.78 15.30
C PHE A 88 2.25 -1.21 14.58
N ILE A 89 2.29 -2.43 14.03
CA ILE A 89 3.42 -2.94 13.26
C ILE A 89 3.73 -2.04 12.06
N PHE A 90 2.72 -1.60 11.30
CA PHE A 90 2.93 -0.71 10.15
C PHE A 90 3.54 0.63 10.54
N ILE A 91 3.07 1.27 11.61
CA ILE A 91 3.61 2.55 12.09
C ILE A 91 5.04 2.37 12.59
N VAL A 92 5.28 1.38 13.46
CA VAL A 92 6.58 1.15 14.08
C VAL A 92 7.61 0.73 13.05
N SER A 93 7.28 -0.20 12.14
CA SER A 93 8.21 -0.65 11.10
C SER A 93 8.60 0.50 10.15
N SER A 94 7.64 1.33 9.73
CA SER A 94 7.92 2.51 8.89
C SER A 94 8.81 3.51 9.61
N GLY A 95 8.54 3.78 10.89
CA GLY A 95 9.39 4.63 11.73
C GLY A 95 10.80 4.05 11.92
N CYS A 96 10.91 2.74 12.10
CA CYS A 96 12.18 2.02 12.20
C CYS A 96 13.00 2.11 10.90
N ILE A 97 12.37 1.96 9.73
CA ILE A 97 13.05 2.11 8.42
C ILE A 97 13.64 3.52 8.30
N ILE A 98 12.83 4.55 8.55
CA ILE A 98 13.28 5.95 8.49
C ILE A 98 14.40 6.20 9.51
N GLY A 99 14.23 5.72 10.74
CA GLY A 99 15.23 5.83 11.79
C GLY A 99 16.54 5.14 11.41
N TYR A 100 16.46 3.97 10.77
CA TYR A 100 17.62 3.22 10.32
C TYR A 100 18.34 3.92 9.16
N MET A 101 17.60 4.45 8.19
CA MET A 101 18.15 5.23 7.08
C MET A 101 18.80 6.54 7.55
N ARG A 102 18.21 7.25 8.52
CA ARG A 102 18.71 8.56 8.98
C ARG A 102 19.82 8.48 10.04
N LYS A 103 19.70 7.57 11.02
CA LYS A 103 20.58 7.57 12.21
C LYS A 103 21.73 6.57 12.14
N HIS A 104 21.62 5.50 11.34
CA HIS A 104 22.67 4.50 11.29
C HIS A 104 23.85 5.02 10.45
N LYS A 105 25.03 5.14 11.08
CA LYS A 105 26.22 5.79 10.50
C LYS A 105 26.60 5.25 9.12
N VAL A 106 26.56 3.93 8.93
CA VAL A 106 26.94 3.30 7.65
C VAL A 106 25.83 3.43 6.60
N VAL A 107 24.56 3.30 7.00
CA VAL A 107 23.44 3.25 6.05
C VAL A 107 23.13 4.66 5.55
N SER A 108 23.13 5.66 6.42
CA SER A 108 22.88 7.07 6.06
C SER A 108 23.86 7.60 5.01
N GLN A 109 25.10 7.10 4.99
CA GLN A 109 26.11 7.46 3.98
C GLN A 109 25.82 6.89 2.59
N THR A 110 25.02 5.83 2.49
CA THR A 110 24.63 5.20 1.23
C THR A 110 23.35 5.78 0.62
N TYR A 111 22.77 6.81 1.24
CA TYR A 111 21.56 7.46 0.76
C TYR A 111 21.88 8.47 -0.35
N ASP A 112 21.34 8.23 -1.54
CA ASP A 112 21.57 9.05 -2.73
C ASP A 112 20.67 10.29 -2.76
N ALA A 113 20.95 11.27 -1.90
CA ALA A 113 20.17 12.51 -1.76
C ALA A 113 20.08 13.34 -3.05
N GLU A 114 21.12 13.27 -3.90
CA GLU A 114 21.16 13.96 -5.19
C GLU A 114 20.18 13.39 -6.22
N GLN A 115 19.83 12.10 -6.08
CA GLN A 115 18.88 11.44 -6.98
C GLN A 115 17.44 11.54 -6.45
N ASP A 116 17.26 11.53 -5.12
CA ASP A 116 15.96 11.68 -4.47
C ASP A 116 15.52 13.16 -4.34
N THR A 117 15.44 13.89 -5.46
CA THR A 117 15.09 15.34 -5.48
C THR A 117 13.60 15.64 -5.57
N PHE A 118 12.74 14.61 -5.50
CA PHE A 118 11.29 14.77 -5.65
C PHE A 118 10.71 15.72 -4.58
N ARG A 119 9.87 16.68 -4.97
CA ARG A 119 9.30 17.66 -4.03
C ARG A 119 7.99 17.11 -3.44
N VAL A 120 8.08 16.49 -2.26
CA VAL A 120 6.93 15.86 -1.57
C VAL A 120 5.76 16.80 -1.30
N ALA A 121 6.01 18.10 -1.20
CA ALA A 121 4.97 19.12 -1.03
C ALA A 121 3.93 19.09 -2.17
N PHE A 122 4.34 18.75 -3.39
CA PHE A 122 3.41 18.60 -4.53
C PHE A 122 2.51 17.38 -4.45
N LEU A 123 2.74 16.46 -3.51
CA LEU A 123 1.84 15.34 -3.23
C LEU A 123 0.98 15.66 -2.02
N VAL A 124 1.61 16.09 -0.92
CA VAL A 124 0.93 16.33 0.35
C VAL A 124 -0.13 17.42 0.23
N TRP A 125 0.19 18.58 -0.37
CA TRP A 125 -0.77 19.69 -0.44
C TRP A 125 -1.98 19.36 -1.31
N PRO A 126 -1.84 18.86 -2.56
CA PRO A 126 -3.00 18.48 -3.36
C PRO A 126 -3.83 17.37 -2.73
N SER A 127 -3.21 16.34 -2.14
CA SER A 127 -3.96 15.27 -1.46
C SER A 127 -4.74 15.80 -0.26
N PHE A 128 -4.18 16.75 0.49
CA PHE A 128 -4.86 17.37 1.64
C PHE A 128 -6.02 18.27 1.20
N LEU A 129 -5.81 19.13 0.21
CA LEU A 129 -6.87 19.98 -0.35
C LEU A 129 -8.01 19.15 -0.93
N LEU A 130 -7.68 18.07 -1.66
CA LEU A 130 -8.67 17.17 -2.22
C LEU A 130 -9.47 16.47 -1.12
N ALA A 131 -8.83 16.02 -0.03
CA ALA A 131 -9.53 15.41 1.11
C ALA A 131 -10.41 16.39 1.87
N ALA A 132 -10.01 17.67 1.97
CA ALA A 132 -10.81 18.69 2.62
C ALA A 132 -12.08 19.03 1.84
N VAL A 133 -12.03 18.99 0.50
CA VAL A 133 -13.18 19.31 -0.38
C VAL A 133 -14.02 18.07 -0.69
N ILE A 134 -13.37 16.94 -0.98
CA ILE A 134 -14.00 15.68 -1.39
C ILE A 134 -13.78 14.65 -0.28
N ASN A 135 -14.73 14.58 0.63
CA ASN A 135 -14.80 13.57 1.70
C ASN A 135 -16.24 13.06 1.84
N GLN A 136 -16.42 11.94 2.55
CA GLN A 136 -17.76 11.40 2.79
C GLN A 136 -18.51 12.16 3.87
N LYS A 137 -17.78 12.71 4.86
CA LYS A 137 -18.31 13.46 6.00
C LYS A 137 -17.29 14.50 6.43
N LEU A 138 -17.76 15.71 6.74
CA LEU A 138 -16.94 16.80 7.26
C LEU A 138 -16.60 16.59 8.76
N SER A 139 -15.86 15.53 9.04
CA SER A 139 -15.26 15.29 10.36
C SER A 139 -13.75 15.20 10.22
N VAL A 140 -13.01 15.62 11.25
CA VAL A 140 -11.54 15.62 11.22
C VAL A 140 -11.00 14.22 10.96
N MET A 141 -11.58 13.19 11.58
CA MET A 141 -11.15 11.79 11.39
C MET A 141 -11.41 11.31 9.96
N GLU A 142 -12.56 11.65 9.37
CA GLU A 142 -12.88 11.26 7.99
C GLU A 142 -12.01 12.00 6.96
N ILE A 143 -11.72 13.28 7.20
CA ILE A 143 -10.81 14.07 6.35
C ILE A 143 -9.40 13.47 6.41
N LEU A 144 -8.88 13.15 7.59
CA LEU A 144 -7.56 12.53 7.74
C LEU A 144 -7.50 11.13 7.14
N TRP A 145 -8.56 10.34 7.29
CA TRP A 145 -8.69 9.04 6.64
C TRP A 145 -8.69 9.19 5.12
N THR A 146 -9.50 10.11 4.57
CA THR A 146 -9.58 10.38 3.13
C THR A 146 -8.26 10.90 2.58
N PHE A 147 -7.60 11.81 3.31
CA PHE A 147 -6.25 12.29 3.01
C PHE A 147 -5.25 11.14 2.90
N SER A 148 -5.28 10.20 3.84
CA SER A 148 -4.40 9.03 3.80
C SER A 148 -4.62 8.19 2.54
N ILE A 149 -5.85 8.09 2.03
CA ILE A 149 -6.17 7.33 0.81
C ILE A 149 -5.63 8.05 -0.43
N TYR A 150 -5.82 9.36 -0.53
CA TYR A 150 -5.29 10.16 -1.63
C TYR A 150 -3.77 10.29 -1.60
N LEU A 151 -3.15 10.34 -0.42
CA LEU A 151 -1.71 10.42 -0.31
C LEU A 151 -1.05 9.08 -0.64
N GLU A 152 -1.62 7.96 -0.19
CA GLU A 152 -1.10 6.61 -0.47
C GLU A 152 -1.04 6.30 -1.97
N SER A 153 -2.03 6.78 -2.73
CA SER A 153 -2.09 6.51 -4.18
C SER A 153 -0.90 7.11 -4.94
N VAL A 154 -0.31 8.17 -4.42
CA VAL A 154 0.82 8.90 -5.03
C VAL A 154 2.12 8.80 -4.25
N ALA A 155 2.11 8.23 -3.04
CA ALA A 155 3.28 8.16 -2.13
C ALA A 155 4.49 7.42 -2.72
N ILE A 156 4.27 6.54 -3.70
CA ILE A 156 5.32 5.78 -4.37
C ILE A 156 6.09 6.59 -5.42
N LEU A 157 5.58 7.74 -5.87
CA LEU A 157 6.19 8.52 -6.96
C LEU A 157 7.67 8.86 -6.72
N PRO A 158 8.12 9.34 -5.53
CA PRO A 158 9.54 9.60 -5.28
C PRO A 158 10.41 8.35 -5.50
N GLN A 159 9.96 7.18 -5.03
CA GLN A 159 10.66 5.91 -5.23
C GLN A 159 10.74 5.52 -6.71
N LEU A 160 9.66 5.65 -7.48
CA LEU A 160 9.70 5.31 -8.92
C LEU A 160 10.63 6.25 -9.69
N VAL A 161 10.57 7.56 -9.41
CA VAL A 161 11.45 8.56 -10.02
C VAL A 161 12.91 8.31 -9.65
N LEU A 162 13.18 7.91 -8.40
CA LEU A 162 14.52 7.51 -7.97
C LEU A 162 15.01 6.31 -8.79
N LEU A 163 14.17 5.28 -8.99
CA LEU A 163 14.55 4.10 -9.77
C LEU A 163 14.77 4.41 -11.26
N GLN A 164 14.03 5.35 -11.84
CA GLN A 164 14.25 5.80 -13.23
C GLN A 164 15.59 6.51 -13.39
N ARG A 165 16.00 7.28 -12.38
CA ARG A 165 17.28 7.99 -12.37
C ARG A 165 18.45 7.06 -12.05
N THR A 166 18.22 6.06 -11.22
CA THR A 166 19.22 5.07 -10.84
C THR A 166 19.29 3.96 -11.89
N LYS A 167 20.29 4.04 -12.77
CA LYS A 167 20.47 3.09 -13.89
C LYS A 167 20.68 1.62 -13.47
N ASN A 168 21.12 1.37 -12.24
CA ASN A 168 21.35 0.02 -11.72
C ASN A 168 20.47 -0.21 -10.49
N VAL A 169 19.29 -0.80 -10.70
CA VAL A 169 18.39 -1.16 -9.60
C VAL A 169 18.74 -2.56 -9.09
N ASP A 170 19.00 -2.67 -7.78
CA ASP A 170 19.19 -3.96 -7.13
C ASP A 170 17.92 -4.82 -7.19
N ASN A 171 18.07 -6.12 -7.41
CA ASN A 171 16.94 -7.05 -7.49
C ASN A 171 16.07 -7.03 -6.22
N LEU A 172 16.67 -6.87 -5.02
CA LEU A 172 15.89 -6.80 -3.77
C LEU A 172 15.01 -5.55 -3.73
N THR A 173 15.49 -4.41 -4.23
CA THR A 173 14.71 -3.17 -4.31
C THR A 173 13.57 -3.32 -5.31
N SER A 174 13.83 -3.92 -6.47
CA SER A 174 12.79 -4.25 -7.46
C SER A 174 11.73 -5.18 -6.90
N ASN A 175 12.12 -6.23 -6.18
CA ASN A 175 11.21 -7.17 -5.53
C ASN A 175 10.36 -6.47 -4.46
N TYR A 176 10.96 -5.59 -3.65
CA TYR A 176 10.23 -4.78 -2.67
C TYR A 176 9.13 -3.95 -3.34
N VAL A 177 9.46 -3.17 -4.38
CA VAL A 177 8.48 -2.33 -5.09
C VAL A 177 7.42 -3.19 -5.78
N PHE A 178 7.81 -4.35 -6.32
CA PHE A 178 6.87 -5.29 -6.92
C PHE A 178 5.88 -5.85 -5.89
N LEU A 179 6.34 -6.27 -4.72
CA LEU A 179 5.49 -6.75 -3.61
C LEU A 179 4.57 -5.63 -3.10
N LEU A 180 5.10 -4.42 -3.00
CA LEU A 180 4.34 -3.23 -2.61
C LEU A 180 3.26 -2.88 -3.64
N GLY A 181 3.51 -3.02 -4.94
CA GLY A 181 2.45 -2.87 -5.93
C GLY A 181 1.45 -4.04 -5.89
N SER A 182 1.94 -5.26 -5.64
CA SER A 182 1.13 -6.50 -5.67
C SER A 182 0.07 -6.53 -4.58
N TYR A 183 0.36 -6.04 -3.36
CA TYR A 183 -0.67 -5.94 -2.32
C TYR A 183 -1.85 -5.08 -2.80
N ARG A 184 -1.58 -4.02 -3.58
CA ARG A 184 -2.64 -3.15 -4.09
C ARG A 184 -3.48 -3.83 -5.16
N GLY A 185 -2.86 -4.66 -5.99
CA GLY A 185 -3.57 -5.55 -6.91
C GLY A 185 -4.55 -6.48 -6.19
N LEU A 186 -4.13 -7.11 -5.08
CA LEU A 186 -4.99 -7.94 -4.25
C LEU A 186 -6.16 -7.15 -3.64
N TYR A 187 -5.90 -5.93 -3.18
CA TYR A 187 -6.93 -5.03 -2.68
C TYR A 187 -7.94 -4.60 -3.76
N LEU A 188 -7.47 -4.35 -4.99
CA LEU A 188 -8.34 -4.05 -6.13
C LEU A 188 -9.23 -5.24 -6.47
N LEU A 189 -8.68 -6.47 -6.49
CA LEU A 189 -9.47 -7.70 -6.67
C LEU A 189 -10.51 -7.86 -5.57
N ASN A 190 -10.15 -7.58 -4.31
CA ASN A 190 -11.08 -7.58 -3.20
C ASN A 190 -12.23 -6.59 -3.42
N TRP A 191 -11.95 -5.37 -3.90
CA TRP A 191 -12.99 -4.39 -4.18
C TRP A 191 -13.87 -4.77 -5.37
N ILE A 192 -13.29 -5.34 -6.44
CA ILE A 192 -14.05 -5.88 -7.58
C ILE A 192 -15.02 -6.96 -7.08
N TYR A 193 -14.53 -7.89 -6.26
CA TYR A 193 -15.38 -8.92 -5.68
C TYR A 193 -16.53 -8.30 -4.87
N ARG A 194 -16.24 -7.34 -3.97
CA ARG A 194 -17.28 -6.62 -3.20
C ARG A 194 -18.31 -5.92 -4.08
N CYS A 195 -17.89 -5.29 -5.18
CA CYS A 195 -18.81 -4.59 -6.07
C CYS A 195 -19.75 -5.53 -6.82
N LEU A 196 -19.34 -6.78 -7.07
CA LEU A 196 -20.15 -7.78 -7.75
C LEU A 196 -21.13 -8.49 -6.82
N THR A 197 -20.85 -8.51 -5.52
CA THR A 197 -21.57 -9.33 -4.53
C THR A 197 -22.35 -8.51 -3.48
N GLU A 198 -21.88 -7.33 -3.08
CA GLU A 198 -22.57 -6.44 -2.13
C GLU A 198 -23.49 -5.47 -2.89
N GLU A 199 -24.81 -5.62 -2.71
CA GLU A 199 -25.76 -4.64 -3.22
C GLU A 199 -25.53 -3.26 -2.57
N GLY A 200 -25.28 -2.24 -3.40
CA GLY A 200 -25.14 -0.85 -2.94
C GLY A 200 -23.73 -0.44 -2.46
N TYR A 201 -22.69 -1.27 -2.62
CA TYR A 201 -21.32 -0.88 -2.30
C TYR A 201 -20.85 0.32 -3.17
N ARG A 202 -20.73 1.51 -2.56
CA ARG A 202 -20.32 2.76 -3.24
C ARG A 202 -19.22 3.49 -2.49
N GLN A 203 -17.98 3.00 -2.61
CA GLN A 203 -16.79 3.69 -2.09
C GLN A 203 -15.95 4.30 -3.23
N TRP A 204 -16.51 5.25 -3.96
CA TRP A 204 -15.89 5.85 -5.16
C TRP A 204 -14.49 6.44 -4.90
N ILE A 205 -14.26 7.04 -3.73
CA ILE A 205 -12.94 7.59 -3.33
C ILE A 205 -11.86 6.51 -3.36
N VAL A 206 -12.16 5.33 -2.81
CA VAL A 206 -11.25 4.20 -2.73
C VAL A 206 -10.97 3.63 -4.12
N TRP A 207 -12.01 3.52 -4.96
CA TRP A 207 -11.89 3.07 -6.34
C TRP A 207 -11.01 3.97 -7.19
N ILE A 208 -11.29 5.27 -7.21
CA ILE A 208 -10.54 6.23 -8.02
C ILE A 208 -9.09 6.28 -7.57
N SER A 209 -8.84 6.33 -6.26
CA SER A 209 -7.48 6.33 -5.70
C SER A 209 -6.75 5.01 -5.95
N GLY A 210 -7.48 3.89 -5.89
CA GLY A 210 -6.99 2.56 -6.21
C GLY A 210 -6.54 2.44 -7.66
N LEU A 211 -7.39 2.85 -8.60
CA LEU A 211 -7.11 2.84 -10.03
C LEU A 211 -5.93 3.77 -10.37
N LEU A 212 -5.89 4.97 -9.78
CA LEU A 212 -4.77 5.90 -9.93
C LEU A 212 -3.45 5.25 -9.48
N GLN A 213 -3.46 4.63 -8.30
CA GLN A 213 -2.28 3.96 -7.76
C GLN A 213 -1.83 2.80 -8.66
N THR A 214 -2.76 1.95 -9.10
CA THR A 214 -2.45 0.84 -10.01
C THR A 214 -1.89 1.37 -11.34
N ALA A 215 -2.45 2.43 -11.90
CA ALA A 215 -1.97 3.04 -13.14
C ALA A 215 -0.53 3.54 -13.01
N ILE A 216 -0.17 4.15 -11.86
CA ILE A 216 1.22 4.57 -11.57
C ILE A 216 2.18 3.37 -11.53
N TYR A 217 1.74 2.21 -11.01
CA TYR A 217 2.56 0.99 -10.98
C TYR A 217 2.67 0.26 -12.32
N CYS A 218 1.76 0.48 -13.27
CA CYS A 218 1.70 -0.29 -14.52
C CYS A 218 3.00 -0.27 -15.31
N ASP A 219 3.62 0.91 -15.46
CA ASP A 219 4.88 1.06 -16.20
C ASP A 219 6.02 0.26 -15.54
N PHE A 220 6.16 0.41 -14.21
CA PHE A 220 7.14 -0.35 -13.43
C PHE A 220 6.94 -1.86 -13.57
N PHE A 221 5.70 -2.35 -13.47
CA PHE A 221 5.41 -3.78 -13.61
C PHE A 221 5.75 -4.33 -14.98
N TYR A 222 5.50 -3.56 -16.04
CA TYR A 222 5.86 -3.98 -17.39
C TYR A 222 7.37 -4.22 -17.52
N TYR A 223 8.19 -3.25 -17.10
CA TYR A 223 9.65 -3.38 -17.17
C TYR A 223 10.19 -4.45 -16.21
N TYR A 224 9.62 -4.56 -15.01
CA TYR A 224 9.97 -5.60 -14.05
C TYR A 224 9.74 -7.01 -14.62
N LEU A 225 8.56 -7.29 -15.17
CA LEU A 225 8.23 -8.59 -15.75
C LEU A 225 9.07 -8.90 -16.99
N LYS A 226 9.37 -7.88 -17.81
CA LYS A 226 10.26 -8.01 -18.97
C LYS A 226 11.67 -8.40 -18.55
N SER A 227 12.23 -7.71 -17.54
CA SER A 227 13.56 -7.99 -16.99
C SER A 227 13.64 -9.37 -16.36
N TRP A 228 12.60 -9.76 -15.60
CA TRP A 228 12.51 -11.07 -14.97
C TRP A 228 12.49 -12.21 -15.98
N ARG A 229 11.70 -12.09 -17.06
CA ARG A 229 11.65 -13.11 -18.13
C ARG A 229 12.98 -13.25 -18.88
N LYS A 230 13.73 -12.16 -19.04
CA LYS A 230 15.05 -12.17 -19.70
C LYS A 230 16.20 -12.53 -18.76
N ASN A 231 15.93 -12.65 -17.46
CA ASN A 231 16.93 -12.83 -16.41
C ASN A 231 18.00 -11.72 -16.42
N GLU A 232 17.60 -10.51 -16.81
CA GLU A 232 18.45 -9.31 -16.87
C GLU A 232 18.19 -8.43 -15.63
N ARG A 233 19.12 -7.53 -15.31
CA ARG A 233 18.91 -6.52 -14.25
C ARG A 233 17.89 -5.47 -14.71
N LEU A 234 17.02 -5.06 -13.77
CA LEU A 234 16.00 -4.06 -14.08
C LEU A 234 16.65 -2.74 -14.45
N SER A 235 16.36 -2.28 -15.66
CA SER A 235 16.68 -0.93 -16.14
C SER A 235 15.37 -0.29 -16.61
N LEU A 236 15.04 0.85 -16.01
CA LEU A 236 13.91 1.67 -16.43
C LEU A 236 14.39 2.67 -17.50
N PRO A 237 13.57 2.96 -18.52
CA PRO A 237 13.88 4.02 -19.47
C PRO A 237 13.92 5.39 -18.74
N SER A 238 14.79 6.26 -19.24
CA SER A 238 14.99 7.63 -18.71
C SER A 238 13.87 8.57 -19.10
#